data_AF-W8QLS4-F1
#
_entry.id   AF-W8QLS4-F1
#
_cell.length_a   1.000
_cell.length_b   1.000
_cell.length_c   1.000
_cell.angle_alpha   90.00
_cell.angle_beta   90.00
_cell.angle_gamma   90.00
#
_symmetry.space_group_name_H-M   'P 1'
#
loop_
_entity.id
_entity.type
_entity.pdbx_description
1 polymer ?
#
loop_
_entity_poly.entity_id
_entity_poly.type
_entity_poly.pdbx_seq_one_letter_code
_entity_poly.pdbx_strand_id
1 'polypeptide(L)'
;NIWCAAGKETFGTDELVGRINRTDLHNVVRHRQLILPILGAPGIAAHQVAKRTGFSIRYATIRATDLPEYLDNGMVTAPAMREMTFSTYERLVLVPVEIVHTMKSITIFGGALFLAAYLTNSPAAAIIAFLAYLGAVLTGVAVVPTLLPWIPGRSFAIKGALAGIGWCLAIYYLAGGADWHTTTIAAAFLALPAISAFYALNFTGCTTYTSRSGVKKEMR
;
A
#
# COMPACT_ATOMS: atom_id res chain seq x y z
N ASN A 1 7.20 -6.41 -1.02
CA ASN A 1 6.87 -7.47 -0.03
C ASN A 1 6.65 -8.80 -0.77
N ILE A 2 6.60 -9.94 -0.07
CA ILE A 2 6.50 -11.27 -0.69
C ILE A 2 5.21 -11.43 -1.50
N TRP A 3 4.08 -10.96 -0.99
CA TRP A 3 2.78 -11.06 -1.66
C TRP A 3 2.76 -10.36 -3.03
N CYS A 4 3.22 -9.12 -3.09
CA CYS A 4 3.32 -8.38 -4.34
C CYS A 4 4.33 -9.01 -5.30
N ALA A 5 5.44 -9.56 -4.78
CA ALA A 5 6.43 -10.24 -5.61
C ALA A 5 5.89 -11.55 -6.19
N ALA A 6 5.09 -12.29 -5.42
CA ALA A 6 4.37 -13.48 -5.89
C ALA A 6 3.38 -13.12 -7.00
N GLY A 7 2.61 -12.04 -6.83
CA GLY A 7 1.68 -11.55 -7.86
C GLY A 7 2.35 -10.96 -9.11
N LYS A 8 3.59 -10.48 -9.00
CA LYS A 8 4.43 -9.99 -10.11
C LYS A 8 5.35 -11.06 -10.70
N GLU A 9 5.23 -12.30 -10.24
CA GLU A 9 6.05 -13.45 -10.63
C GLU A 9 7.56 -13.32 -10.32
N THR A 10 8.00 -12.23 -9.67
CA THR A 10 9.39 -12.04 -9.22
C THR A 10 9.72 -12.85 -7.97
N PHE A 11 8.71 -13.32 -7.24
CA PHE A 11 8.83 -14.41 -6.27
C PHE A 11 8.01 -15.61 -6.79
N GLY A 12 8.52 -16.20 -7.88
CA GLY A 12 7.82 -17.22 -8.66
C GLY A 12 8.52 -18.56 -8.72
N THR A 13 7.84 -19.55 -9.31
CA THR A 13 8.34 -20.93 -9.50
C THR A 13 9.71 -20.95 -10.19
N ASP A 14 9.86 -20.25 -11.32
CA ASP A 14 11.09 -20.25 -12.10
C ASP A 14 12.25 -19.58 -11.37
N GLU A 15 11.98 -18.45 -10.71
CA GLU A 15 12.98 -17.76 -9.90
C GLU A 15 13.46 -18.66 -8.76
N LEU A 16 12.56 -19.34 -8.04
CA LEU A 16 12.95 -20.25 -6.97
C LEU A 16 13.79 -21.43 -7.48
N VAL A 17 13.38 -22.07 -8.57
CA VAL A 17 14.15 -23.16 -9.20
C VAL A 17 15.54 -22.67 -9.63
N GLY A 18 15.59 -21.47 -10.24
CA GLY A 18 16.85 -20.84 -10.62
C GLY A 18 17.77 -20.59 -9.41
N ARG A 19 17.23 -20.14 -8.28
CA ARG A 19 18.00 -19.91 -7.04
C ARG A 19 18.50 -21.21 -6.41
N ILE A 20 17.68 -22.26 -6.39
CA ILE A 20 18.09 -23.59 -5.89
C ILE A 20 19.30 -24.11 -6.67
N ASN A 21 19.25 -24.03 -8.01
CA ASN A 21 20.33 -24.51 -8.87
C ASN A 21 21.59 -23.63 -8.76
N ARG A 22 21.45 -22.30 -8.78
CA ARG A 22 22.59 -21.38 -8.69
C ARG A 22 23.34 -21.44 -7.36
N THR A 23 22.67 -21.90 -6.30
CA THR A 23 23.27 -22.05 -4.97
C THR A 23 23.74 -23.47 -4.70
N ASP A 24 23.60 -24.38 -5.66
CA ASP A 24 23.89 -25.81 -5.51
C ASP A 24 23.26 -26.40 -4.24
N LEU A 25 22.05 -25.95 -3.89
CA LEU A 25 21.42 -26.28 -2.60
C LEU A 25 21.26 -27.79 -2.40
N HIS A 26 21.15 -28.55 -3.49
CA HIS A 26 21.15 -30.01 -3.50
C HIS A 26 22.36 -30.63 -2.79
N ASN A 27 23.51 -29.96 -2.83
CA ASN A 27 24.78 -30.42 -2.27
C ASN A 27 25.02 -29.90 -0.85
N VAL A 28 24.29 -28.86 -0.43
CA VAL A 28 24.46 -28.22 0.89
C VAL A 28 23.68 -28.95 1.98
N VAL A 29 22.45 -29.37 1.68
CA VAL A 29 21.57 -30.03 2.66
C VAL A 29 21.22 -31.45 2.22
N ARG A 30 21.09 -32.37 3.18
CA ARG A 30 20.71 -33.77 2.91
C ARG A 30 19.21 -33.95 2.68
N HIS A 31 18.37 -33.15 3.35
CA HIS A 31 16.92 -33.20 3.16
C HIS A 31 16.52 -32.52 1.83
N ARG A 32 15.27 -32.76 1.41
CA ARG A 32 14.68 -32.20 0.18
C ARG A 32 13.37 -31.48 0.50
N GLN A 33 13.46 -30.57 1.46
CA GLN A 33 12.32 -29.80 1.95
C GLN A 33 12.72 -28.34 2.11
N LEU A 34 11.92 -27.44 1.56
CA LEU A 34 12.05 -26.00 1.68
C LEU A 34 10.85 -25.44 2.44
N ILE A 35 11.12 -24.48 3.31
CA ILE A 35 10.10 -23.73 4.04
C ILE A 35 9.95 -22.37 3.37
N LEU A 36 8.74 -22.05 2.94
CA LEU A 36 8.41 -20.78 2.31
C LEU A 36 7.34 -20.01 3.11
N PRO A 37 7.31 -18.67 3.02
CA PRO A 37 6.24 -17.87 3.61
C PRO A 37 4.90 -18.17 2.94
N ILE A 38 3.81 -18.19 3.72
CA ILE A 38 2.45 -18.47 3.21
C ILE A 38 2.04 -17.50 2.09
N LEU A 39 2.41 -16.22 2.24
CA LEU A 39 2.09 -15.18 1.26
C LEU A 39 2.79 -15.35 -0.09
N GLY A 40 3.76 -16.27 -0.20
CA GLY A 40 4.40 -16.64 -1.46
C GLY A 40 3.63 -17.68 -2.27
N ALA A 41 2.65 -18.36 -1.66
CA ALA A 41 1.94 -19.48 -2.28
C ALA A 41 1.27 -19.16 -3.62
N PRO A 42 0.68 -17.96 -3.86
CA PRO A 42 0.08 -17.64 -5.15
C PRO A 42 1.07 -17.60 -6.32
N GLY A 43 2.36 -17.33 -6.07
CA GLY A 43 3.38 -17.21 -7.11
C GLY A 43 4.17 -18.51 -7.37
N ILE A 44 4.12 -19.46 -6.43
CA ILE A 44 4.97 -20.66 -6.47
C ILE A 44 4.10 -21.92 -6.55
N ALA A 45 4.17 -22.57 -7.72
CA ALA A 45 3.56 -23.86 -7.95
C ALA A 45 4.42 -24.96 -7.30
N ALA A 46 4.12 -25.31 -6.05
CA ALA A 46 4.91 -26.24 -5.25
C ALA A 46 5.17 -27.59 -5.95
N HIS A 47 4.16 -28.11 -6.65
CA HIS A 47 4.27 -29.35 -7.41
C HIS A 47 5.27 -29.25 -8.59
N GLN A 48 5.38 -28.08 -9.23
CA GLN A 48 6.36 -27.87 -10.30
C GLN A 48 7.78 -27.77 -9.76
N VAL A 49 7.97 -27.09 -8.62
CA VAL A 49 9.28 -27.02 -7.96
C VAL A 49 9.74 -28.43 -7.57
N ALA A 50 8.87 -29.21 -6.94
CA ALA A 50 9.15 -30.59 -6.58
C ALA A 50 9.49 -31.45 -7.80
N LYS A 51 8.74 -31.33 -8.91
CA LYS A 51 9.02 -32.07 -10.15
C LYS A 51 10.37 -31.71 -10.77
N ARG A 52 10.77 -30.44 -10.71
CA ARG A 52 12.00 -29.93 -11.38
C ARG A 52 13.26 -30.06 -10.54
N THR A 53 13.14 -30.04 -9.22
CA THR A 53 14.29 -29.98 -8.29
C THR A 53 14.30 -31.11 -7.28
N GLY A 54 13.20 -31.85 -7.11
CA GLY A 54 13.04 -32.81 -6.04
C GLY A 54 12.81 -32.19 -4.66
N PHE A 55 12.88 -30.86 -4.50
CA PHE A 55 12.55 -30.19 -3.25
C PHE A 55 11.04 -30.05 -3.07
N SER A 56 10.53 -30.66 -2.00
CA SER A 56 9.18 -30.41 -1.51
C SER A 56 9.09 -29.04 -0.83
N ILE A 57 7.94 -28.38 -0.93
CA ILE A 57 7.71 -27.06 -0.31
C ILE A 57 6.69 -27.20 0.80
N ARG A 58 6.98 -26.58 1.94
CA ARG A 58 6.00 -26.31 3.01
C ARG A 58 5.82 -24.81 3.17
N TYR A 59 4.57 -24.38 3.18
CA TYR A 59 4.22 -23.00 3.50
C TYR A 59 4.05 -22.87 5.02
N ALA A 60 4.96 -22.16 5.68
CA ALA A 60 5.05 -22.15 7.14
C ALA A 60 4.16 -21.09 7.80
N THR A 61 4.60 -19.84 7.78
CA THR A 61 3.96 -18.75 8.53
C THR A 61 3.91 -17.47 7.69
N ILE A 62 3.07 -16.52 8.09
CA ILE A 62 3.06 -15.17 7.52
C ILE A 62 4.21 -14.33 8.08
N ARG A 63 4.43 -14.40 9.40
CA ARG A 63 5.48 -13.65 10.10
C ARG A 63 6.68 -14.54 10.37
N ALA A 64 7.87 -14.03 10.10
CA ALA A 64 9.13 -14.76 10.36
C ALA A 64 9.37 -15.01 11.86
N THR A 65 8.81 -14.16 12.73
CA THR A 65 8.87 -14.33 14.19
C THR A 65 8.17 -15.59 14.68
N ASP A 66 7.23 -16.12 13.89
CA ASP A 66 6.45 -17.31 14.24
C ASP A 66 7.20 -18.61 13.85
N LEU A 67 8.37 -18.51 13.18
CA LEU A 67 9.15 -19.66 12.72
C LEU A 67 9.66 -20.58 13.85
N PRO A 68 10.18 -20.08 14.99
CA PRO A 68 10.60 -20.96 16.08
C PRO A 68 9.46 -21.84 16.59
N GLU A 69 8.31 -21.25 16.91
CA GLU A 69 7.13 -21.99 17.37
C GLU A 69 6.63 -22.98 16.30
N TYR A 70 6.64 -22.58 15.02
CA TYR A 70 6.31 -23.47 13.91
C TYR A 70 7.26 -24.68 13.83
N LEU A 71 8.55 -24.52 14.10
CA LEU A 71 9.49 -25.65 14.09
C LEU A 71 9.29 -26.55 15.33
N ASP A 72 9.10 -25.95 16.50
CA ASP A 72 8.93 -26.66 17.77
C ASP A 72 7.62 -27.46 17.82
N ASN A 73 6.57 -26.99 17.15
CA ASN A 73 5.28 -27.68 17.07
C ASN A 73 5.20 -28.75 15.96
N GLY A 74 6.35 -29.15 15.40
CA GLY A 74 6.43 -30.18 14.36
C GLY A 74 6.06 -29.70 12.96
N MET A 75 6.31 -28.42 12.64
CA MET A 75 6.02 -27.80 11.34
C MET A 75 4.52 -27.74 11.02
N VAL A 76 3.70 -27.50 12.05
CA VAL A 76 2.25 -27.35 11.93
C VAL A 76 1.90 -25.86 12.01
N THR A 77 1.33 -25.33 10.93
CA THR A 77 0.89 -23.93 10.89
C THR A 77 -0.34 -23.74 11.76
N ALA A 78 -0.18 -23.11 12.92
CA ALA A 78 -1.30 -22.74 13.79
C ALA A 78 -2.21 -21.67 13.15
N PRO A 79 -3.50 -21.56 13.55
CA PRO A 79 -4.42 -20.55 13.00
C PRO A 79 -3.89 -19.11 13.06
N ALA A 80 -3.28 -18.72 14.18
CA ALA A 80 -2.71 -17.38 14.33
C ALA A 80 -1.60 -17.09 13.29
N MET A 81 -0.75 -18.07 12.97
CA MET A 81 0.39 -17.93 12.05
C MET A 81 -0.01 -17.67 10.59
N ARG A 82 -1.27 -17.99 10.23
CA ARG A 82 -1.84 -17.80 8.89
C ARG A 82 -2.80 -16.61 8.81
N GLU A 83 -2.97 -15.85 9.89
CA GLU A 83 -3.90 -14.72 9.96
C GLU A 83 -3.15 -13.37 9.96
N MET A 84 -3.58 -12.48 9.07
CA MET A 84 -3.21 -11.06 9.09
C MET A 84 -4.23 -10.32 9.95
N THR A 85 -3.75 -9.61 10.99
CA THR A 85 -4.63 -8.90 11.93
C THR A 85 -5.13 -7.57 11.36
N PHE A 86 -4.44 -7.07 10.33
CA PHE A 86 -4.66 -5.78 9.70
C PHE A 86 -4.76 -4.65 10.72
N SER A 87 -3.92 -4.69 11.75
CA SER A 87 -3.87 -3.69 12.82
C SER A 87 -3.45 -2.31 12.31
N THR A 88 -3.68 -1.25 13.09
CA THR A 88 -3.24 0.11 12.72
C THR A 88 -1.73 0.15 12.46
N TYR A 89 -0.94 -0.57 13.25
CA TYR A 89 0.50 -0.68 13.04
C TYR A 89 0.85 -1.33 11.70
N GLU A 90 0.24 -2.48 11.37
CA GLU A 90 0.48 -3.17 10.10
C GLU A 90 0.15 -2.31 8.87
N ARG A 91 -0.87 -1.43 8.98
CA ARG A 91 -1.22 -0.46 7.93
C ARG A 91 -0.18 0.66 7.82
N LEU A 92 0.27 1.17 8.96
CA LEU A 92 1.27 2.25 9.01
C LEU A 92 2.62 1.84 8.43
N VAL A 93 3.00 0.56 8.53
CA VAL A 93 4.24 0.05 7.91
C VAL A 93 4.25 0.22 6.38
N LEU A 94 3.08 0.30 5.73
CA LEU A 94 2.98 0.52 4.28
C LEU A 94 3.14 2.00 3.89
N VAL A 95 2.84 2.94 4.80
CA VAL A 95 2.83 4.38 4.51
C VAL A 95 4.17 4.90 3.97
N PRO A 96 5.36 4.55 4.53
CA PRO A 96 6.63 5.02 3.98
C PRO A 96 6.86 4.61 2.52
N VAL A 97 6.49 3.38 2.17
CA VAL A 97 6.62 2.88 0.79
C VAL A 97 5.71 3.65 -0.14
N GLU A 98 4.46 3.92 0.25
CA GLU A 98 3.52 4.73 -0.54
C GLU A 98 4.03 6.19 -0.69
N ILE A 99 4.59 6.79 0.36
CA ILE A 99 5.19 8.13 0.27
C ILE A 99 6.29 8.14 -0.80
N VAL A 100 7.20 7.17 -0.78
CA VAL A 100 8.27 7.05 -1.79
C VAL A 100 7.70 6.92 -3.21
N HIS A 101 6.65 6.13 -3.40
CA HIS A 101 6.00 6.00 -4.72
C HIS A 101 5.32 7.29 -5.18
N THR A 102 4.79 8.09 -4.25
CA THR A 102 4.13 9.36 -4.55
C THR A 102 5.08 10.55 -4.66
N MET A 103 6.36 10.42 -4.23
CA MET A 103 7.37 11.50 -4.29
C MET A 103 7.51 12.13 -5.69
N LYS A 104 7.46 11.32 -6.75
CA LYS A 104 7.55 11.83 -8.12
C LYS A 104 6.37 12.75 -8.45
N SER A 105 5.16 12.32 -8.12
CA SER A 105 3.95 13.12 -8.29
C SER A 105 3.98 14.37 -7.42
N ILE A 106 4.41 14.24 -6.16
CA ILE A 106 4.54 15.37 -5.23
C ILE A 106 5.47 16.43 -5.80
N THR A 107 6.62 16.01 -6.33
CA THR A 107 7.64 16.93 -6.87
C THR A 107 7.15 17.62 -8.14
N ILE A 108 6.58 16.86 -9.09
CA ILE A 108 6.15 17.40 -10.39
C ILE A 108 4.92 18.29 -10.22
N PHE A 109 3.83 17.77 -9.65
CA PHE A 109 2.58 18.51 -9.54
C PHE A 109 2.64 19.59 -8.45
N GLY A 110 3.30 19.29 -7.33
CA GLY A 110 3.51 20.27 -6.27
C GLY A 110 4.40 21.43 -6.75
N GLY A 111 5.48 21.13 -7.47
CA GLY A 111 6.35 22.16 -8.07
C GLY A 111 5.62 23.00 -9.12
N ALA A 112 4.84 22.37 -10.01
CA ALA A 112 4.04 23.06 -11.00
C ALA A 112 2.98 23.98 -10.37
N LEU A 113 2.27 23.49 -9.34
CA LEU A 113 1.27 24.27 -8.62
C LEU A 113 1.90 25.44 -7.86
N PHE A 114 3.04 25.20 -7.20
CA PHE A 114 3.80 26.24 -6.53
C PHE A 114 4.22 27.33 -7.51
N LEU A 115 4.83 26.95 -8.64
CA LEU A 115 5.29 27.90 -9.65
C LEU A 115 4.13 28.70 -10.25
N ALA A 116 3.01 28.04 -10.58
CA ALA A 116 1.83 28.71 -11.10
C ALA A 116 1.28 29.76 -10.11
N ALA A 117 1.15 29.40 -8.83
CA ALA A 117 0.67 30.31 -7.80
C ALA A 117 1.68 31.43 -7.50
N TYR A 118 2.97 31.15 -7.57
CA TYR A 118 4.03 32.15 -7.40
C TYR A 118 3.98 33.22 -8.48
N LEU A 119 3.84 32.81 -9.75
CA LEU A 119 3.83 33.71 -10.90
C LEU A 119 2.54 34.54 -11.02
N THR A 120 1.41 34.01 -10.55
CA THR A 120 0.09 34.64 -10.72
C THR A 120 -0.37 35.44 -9.50
N ASN A 121 0.12 35.10 -8.31
CA ASN A 121 -0.35 35.68 -7.06
C ASN A 121 0.83 36.17 -6.21
N SER A 122 1.27 35.36 -5.25
CA SER A 122 2.30 35.75 -4.28
C SER A 122 3.08 34.54 -3.77
N PRO A 123 4.27 34.74 -3.18
CA PRO A 123 5.02 33.67 -2.54
C PRO A 123 4.23 32.96 -1.44
N ALA A 124 3.42 33.70 -0.68
CA ALA A 124 2.56 33.13 0.35
C ALA A 124 1.48 32.21 -0.26
N ALA A 125 0.83 32.65 -1.34
CA ALA A 125 -0.17 31.84 -2.05
C ALA A 125 0.45 30.56 -2.65
N ALA A 126 1.69 30.64 -3.13
CA ALA A 126 2.44 29.48 -3.63
C ALA A 126 2.69 28.43 -2.55
N ILE A 127 3.12 28.87 -1.36
CA ILE A 127 3.32 27.98 -0.21
C ILE A 127 1.99 27.35 0.20
N ILE A 128 0.92 28.13 0.30
CA ILE A 128 -0.41 27.62 0.66
C ILE A 128 -0.89 26.58 -0.35
N ALA A 129 -0.77 26.85 -1.65
CA ALA A 129 -1.18 25.92 -2.70
C ALA A 129 -0.39 24.60 -2.64
N PHE A 130 0.92 24.68 -2.44
CA PHE A 130 1.77 23.51 -2.26
C PHE A 130 1.40 22.71 -1.01
N LEU A 131 1.19 23.36 0.14
CA LEU A 131 0.81 22.71 1.39
C LEU A 131 -0.59 22.09 1.30
N ALA A 132 -1.53 22.76 0.64
CA ALA A 132 -2.87 22.24 0.40
C ALA A 132 -2.82 20.95 -0.41
N TYR A 133 -2.06 20.95 -1.50
CA TYR A 133 -1.81 19.77 -2.32
C TYR A 133 -1.10 18.66 -1.54
N LEU A 134 0.03 18.98 -0.89
CA LEU A 134 0.83 18.02 -0.13
C LEU A 134 -0.01 17.35 0.97
N GLY A 135 -0.77 18.13 1.72
CA GLY A 135 -1.64 17.59 2.75
C GLY A 135 -2.79 16.75 2.18
N ALA A 136 -3.32 17.05 0.98
CA ALA A 136 -4.29 16.17 0.34
C ALA A 136 -3.68 14.81 -0.06
N VAL A 137 -2.45 14.82 -0.56
CA VAL A 137 -1.69 13.58 -0.83
C VAL A 137 -1.48 12.79 0.46
N LEU A 138 -0.94 13.43 1.50
CA LEU A 138 -0.70 12.78 2.80
C LEU A 138 -2.00 12.32 3.47
N THR A 139 -3.11 13.01 3.25
CA THR A 139 -4.42 12.58 3.74
C THR A 139 -4.80 11.24 3.13
N GLY A 140 -4.71 11.11 1.80
CA GLY A 140 -4.99 9.84 1.12
C GLY A 140 -3.99 8.73 1.47
N VAL A 141 -2.70 9.05 1.50
CA VAL A 141 -1.61 8.08 1.67
C VAL A 141 -1.44 7.60 3.12
N ALA A 142 -1.64 8.47 4.11
CA ALA A 142 -1.31 8.19 5.51
C ALA A 142 -2.51 8.30 6.45
N VAL A 143 -3.33 9.34 6.31
CA VAL A 143 -4.45 9.58 7.24
C VAL A 143 -5.57 8.56 7.04
N VAL A 144 -5.97 8.31 5.78
CA VAL A 144 -7.03 7.34 5.46
C VAL A 144 -6.73 5.91 5.97
N PRO A 145 -5.56 5.29 5.69
CA PRO A 145 -5.30 3.93 6.18
C PRO A 145 -5.23 3.87 7.72
N THR A 146 -4.75 4.93 8.36
CA THR A 146 -4.71 5.05 9.83
C THR A 146 -6.10 5.15 10.42
N LEU A 147 -6.97 5.97 9.81
CA LEU A 147 -8.33 6.20 10.29
C LEU A 147 -9.38 5.22 9.73
N LEU A 148 -8.95 4.22 8.95
CA LEU A 148 -9.82 3.32 8.22
C LEU A 148 -10.92 2.64 9.06
N PRO A 149 -10.71 2.24 10.34
CA PRO A 149 -11.78 1.65 11.17
C PRO A 149 -12.89 2.64 11.49
N TRP A 150 -12.58 3.94 11.56
CA TRP A 150 -13.51 4.98 11.99
C TRP A 150 -14.20 5.67 10.82
N ILE A 151 -13.60 5.68 9.62
CA ILE A 151 -14.24 6.29 8.44
C ILE A 151 -15.31 5.33 7.90
N PRO A 152 -16.59 5.75 7.84
CA PRO A 152 -17.69 4.91 7.41
C PRO A 152 -17.60 4.56 5.90
N GLY A 153 -18.32 3.50 5.51
CA GLY A 153 -18.43 3.07 4.12
C GLY A 153 -17.43 1.98 3.72
N ARG A 154 -17.63 1.42 2.52
CA ARG A 154 -16.81 0.33 1.98
C ARG A 154 -15.81 0.80 0.91
N SER A 155 -16.10 1.92 0.24
CA SER A 155 -15.29 2.43 -0.86
C SER A 155 -14.14 3.29 -0.39
N PHE A 156 -12.91 2.97 -0.80
CA PHE A 156 -11.74 3.79 -0.46
C PHE A 156 -11.77 5.16 -1.10
N ALA A 157 -12.31 5.29 -2.32
CA ALA A 157 -12.53 6.58 -2.95
C ALA A 157 -13.42 7.49 -2.09
N ILE A 158 -14.55 6.98 -1.58
CA ILE A 158 -15.45 7.75 -0.72
C ILE A 158 -14.75 8.12 0.59
N LYS A 159 -14.04 7.17 1.22
CA LYS A 159 -13.29 7.45 2.46
C LYS A 159 -12.22 8.52 2.27
N GLY A 160 -11.47 8.43 1.17
CA GLY A 160 -10.45 9.42 0.82
C GLY A 160 -11.04 10.77 0.47
N ALA A 161 -12.18 10.82 -0.22
CA ALA A 161 -12.89 12.07 -0.49
C ALA A 161 -13.38 12.73 0.81
N LEU A 162 -13.99 11.96 1.73
CA LEU A 162 -14.44 12.48 3.02
C LEU A 162 -13.28 13.02 3.87
N ALA A 163 -12.19 12.26 3.98
CA ALA A 163 -10.99 12.74 4.67
C ALA A 163 -10.39 13.98 3.99
N GLY A 164 -10.38 14.00 2.65
CA GLY A 164 -9.89 15.13 1.86
C GLY A 164 -10.76 16.39 1.99
N ILE A 165 -12.07 16.27 2.17
CA ILE A 165 -12.95 17.40 2.53
C ILE A 165 -12.55 17.94 3.89
N GLY A 166 -12.29 17.08 4.87
CA GLY A 166 -11.78 17.48 6.18
C GLY A 166 -10.46 18.28 6.08
N TRP A 167 -9.51 17.81 5.27
CA TRP A 167 -8.28 18.54 5.00
C TRP A 167 -8.52 19.87 4.28
N CYS A 168 -9.38 19.90 3.27
CA CYS A 168 -9.75 21.11 2.54
C CYS A 168 -10.33 22.17 3.47
N LEU A 169 -11.23 21.77 4.38
CA LEU A 169 -11.78 22.65 5.42
C LEU A 169 -10.68 23.17 6.35
N ALA A 170 -9.77 22.32 6.80
CA ALA A 170 -8.66 22.73 7.65
C ALA A 170 -7.80 23.82 6.97
N ILE A 171 -7.42 23.60 5.71
CA ILE A 171 -6.67 24.60 4.94
C ILE A 171 -7.48 25.88 4.72
N TYR A 172 -8.76 25.78 4.41
CA TYR A 172 -9.64 26.93 4.24
C TYR A 172 -9.65 27.81 5.51
N TYR A 173 -9.77 27.22 6.70
CA TYR A 173 -9.75 28.00 7.94
C TYR A 173 -8.36 28.52 8.32
N LEU A 174 -7.30 27.71 8.12
CA LEU A 174 -5.94 28.10 8.51
C LEU A 174 -5.30 29.15 7.59
N ALA A 175 -5.70 29.19 6.32
CA ALA A 175 -5.12 30.06 5.31
C ALA A 175 -6.00 31.27 4.94
N GLY A 176 -6.97 31.62 5.78
CA GLY A 176 -7.83 32.79 5.58
C GLY A 176 -8.76 32.64 4.36
N GLY A 177 -9.33 31.46 4.17
CA GLY A 177 -10.14 31.11 3.01
C GLY A 177 -11.37 32.00 2.76
N ALA A 178 -11.79 32.76 3.77
CA ALA A 178 -12.86 33.76 3.63
C ALA A 178 -12.50 34.86 2.60
N ASP A 179 -11.21 35.17 2.44
CA ASP A 179 -10.72 36.17 1.50
C ASP A 179 -10.45 35.60 0.10
N TRP A 180 -10.66 34.30 -0.10
CA TRP A 180 -10.40 33.65 -1.38
C TRP A 180 -11.53 33.92 -2.37
N HIS A 181 -11.19 34.03 -3.65
CA HIS A 181 -12.18 34.13 -4.71
C HIS A 181 -13.01 32.85 -4.79
N THR A 182 -14.31 32.97 -5.12
CA THR A 182 -15.26 31.84 -5.18
C THR A 182 -14.77 30.71 -6.10
N THR A 183 -14.07 31.06 -7.18
CA THR A 183 -13.49 30.07 -8.10
C THR A 183 -12.36 29.26 -7.45
N THR A 184 -11.53 29.89 -6.62
CA THR A 184 -10.46 29.21 -5.88
C THR A 184 -11.04 28.27 -4.84
N ILE A 185 -12.10 28.70 -4.14
CA ILE A 185 -12.82 27.84 -3.19
C ILE A 185 -13.40 26.62 -3.92
N ALA A 186 -14.14 26.84 -5.02
CA ALA A 186 -14.71 25.75 -5.81
C ALA A 186 -13.63 24.79 -6.34
N ALA A 187 -12.52 25.31 -6.85
CA ALA A 187 -11.40 24.51 -7.32
C ALA A 187 -10.76 23.68 -6.20
N ALA A 188 -10.53 24.27 -5.01
CA ALA A 188 -9.94 23.58 -3.87
C ALA A 188 -10.85 22.45 -3.36
N PHE A 189 -12.15 22.73 -3.19
CA PHE A 189 -13.13 21.75 -2.71
C PHE A 189 -13.45 20.65 -3.71
N LEU A 190 -13.12 20.83 -4.99
CA LEU A 190 -13.20 19.76 -5.98
C LEU A 190 -11.88 18.97 -6.06
N ALA A 191 -10.75 19.67 -6.12
CA ALA A 191 -9.44 19.07 -6.38
C ALA A 191 -8.88 18.33 -5.17
N LEU A 192 -8.87 18.94 -3.97
CA LEU A 192 -8.21 18.34 -2.80
C LEU A 192 -8.88 17.03 -2.36
N PRO A 193 -10.23 16.95 -2.28
CA PRO A 193 -10.89 15.67 -2.01
C PRO A 193 -10.65 14.63 -3.09
N ALA A 194 -10.63 15.01 -4.37
CA ALA A 194 -10.35 14.09 -5.47
C ALA A 194 -8.92 13.53 -5.41
N ILE A 195 -7.94 14.37 -5.07
CA ILE A 195 -6.54 13.95 -4.90
C ILE A 195 -6.40 12.98 -3.73
N SER A 196 -7.01 13.30 -2.57
CA SER A 196 -7.02 12.40 -1.41
C SER A 196 -7.73 11.07 -1.73
N ALA A 197 -8.86 11.11 -2.44
CA ALA A 197 -9.57 9.92 -2.90
C ALA A 197 -8.71 9.05 -3.82
N PHE A 198 -8.02 9.67 -4.79
CA PHE A 198 -7.13 8.97 -5.71
C PHE A 198 -6.01 8.23 -4.97
N TYR A 199 -5.34 8.88 -4.02
CA TYR A 199 -4.28 8.20 -3.26
C TYR A 199 -4.81 7.17 -2.27
N ALA A 200 -6.00 7.37 -1.70
CA ALA A 200 -6.64 6.36 -0.87
C ALA A 200 -6.96 5.06 -1.62
N LEU A 201 -7.23 5.14 -2.94
CA LEU A 201 -7.48 3.96 -3.78
C LEU A 201 -6.28 3.01 -3.89
N ASN A 202 -5.06 3.47 -3.62
CA ASN A 202 -3.89 2.59 -3.59
C ASN A 202 -3.99 1.52 -2.49
N PHE A 203 -4.81 1.76 -1.45
CA PHE A 203 -5.07 0.77 -0.40
C PHE A 203 -6.22 -0.18 -0.73
N THR A 204 -6.93 0.03 -1.85
CA THR A 204 -7.97 -0.88 -2.33
C THR A 204 -7.33 -2.22 -2.70
N GLY A 205 -7.79 -3.31 -2.08
CA GLY A 205 -7.21 -4.65 -2.27
C GLY A 205 -6.09 -5.01 -1.29
N CYS A 206 -5.60 -4.07 -0.47
CA CYS A 206 -4.68 -4.35 0.63
C CYS A 206 -5.40 -4.74 1.94
N THR A 207 -6.73 -4.68 1.95
CA THR A 207 -7.56 -4.84 3.15
C THR A 207 -8.52 -6.00 3.01
N THR A 208 -8.94 -6.56 4.14
CA THR A 208 -9.91 -7.67 4.18
C THR A 208 -11.34 -7.24 3.77
N TYR A 209 -11.60 -5.93 3.65
CA TYR A 209 -12.92 -5.39 3.28
C TYR A 209 -13.23 -5.48 1.79
N THR A 210 -12.20 -5.53 0.94
CA THR A 210 -12.32 -5.43 -0.52
C THR A 210 -12.03 -6.76 -1.18
N SER A 211 -13.00 -7.28 -1.93
CA SER A 211 -12.80 -8.44 -2.82
C SER A 211 -12.23 -7.99 -4.17
N ARG A 212 -11.71 -8.93 -4.97
CA ARG A 212 -11.27 -8.66 -6.35
C ARG A 212 -12.35 -7.94 -7.19
N SER A 213 -13.62 -8.35 -7.05
CA SER A 213 -14.73 -7.69 -7.74
C SER A 213 -15.00 -6.28 -7.20
N GLY A 214 -14.85 -6.06 -5.90
CA GLY A 214 -14.90 -4.75 -5.26
C GLY A 214 -13.82 -3.80 -5.79
N VAL A 215 -12.56 -4.26 -5.85
CA VAL A 215 -11.45 -3.47 -6.42
C VAL A 215 -11.75 -3.08 -7.87
N LYS A 216 -12.22 -4.02 -8.69
CA LYS A 216 -12.57 -3.75 -10.09
C LYS A 216 -13.70 -2.71 -10.24
N LYS A 217 -14.63 -2.67 -9.28
CA LYS A 217 -15.71 -1.68 -9.26
C LYS A 217 -15.19 -0.28 -8.87
N GLU A 218 -14.22 -0.18 -7.98
CA GLU A 218 -13.66 1.11 -7.56
C GLU A 218 -12.73 1.73 -8.60
N MET A 219 -12.09 0.92 -9.44
CA MET A 219 -11.18 1.39 -10.50
C MET A 219 -11.87 1.75 -11.81
N ARG A 220 -13.17 1.49 -11.95
CA ARG A 220 -13.97 1.77 -13.15
C ARG A 220 -14.93 2.91 -12.91
#